data_AF-A0A5C8AC58-F1
#
_entry.id   AF-A0A5C8AC58-F1
#
_cell.length_a   1.000
_cell.length_b   1.000
_cell.length_c   1.000
_cell.angle_alpha   90.00
_cell.angle_beta   90.00
_cell.angle_gamma   90.00
#
_symmetry.space_group_name_H-M   'P 1'
#
loop_
_entity.id
_entity.type
_entity.pdbx_description
1 polymer ?
#
loop_
_entity_poly.entity_id
_entity_poly.type
_entity_poly.pdbx_seq_one_letter_code
_entity_poly.pdbx_strand_id
1 'polypeptide(L)'
;IDNTSLALAYTTEFNEMWGSIGANPNFANSLFGPDKTDNTVHSFTIGGSSVESYFSPTDNTTAQIVDEINSADFTLDIAMFTFINNDLGDAVIAAKNRGVLVRCIIENTSYLGSEYNGLVSAGINVVSHQSLPYDFHHKYCIIDANTSSSNPTVITGSHNWTNSAEDEYDENTLIVHDLTIAQQYWEEFSQRWQEFGGSSIETIEGSNLSVFPNPSNGSITIQSPKENIEEIEVYNQAGKLISSIKENSCTITFNLPSGLYILQMKTDKSTYFQRVSVQ
;
A
#
# COMPACT_ATOMS: atom_id res chain seq x y z
N ILE A 1 -4.52 2.31 -19.69
CA ILE A 1 -4.00 1.04 -20.23
C ILE A 1 -4.58 0.85 -21.63
N ASP A 2 -3.74 0.73 -22.66
CA ASP A 2 -4.16 0.40 -24.03
C ASP A 2 -3.52 -0.93 -24.41
N ASN A 3 -4.29 -2.02 -24.32
CA ASN A 3 -3.80 -3.37 -24.59
C ASN A 3 -4.94 -4.27 -25.09
N THR A 4 -4.76 -4.84 -26.29
CA THR A 4 -5.76 -5.70 -26.92
C THR A 4 -5.97 -7.01 -26.16
N SER A 5 -4.92 -7.62 -25.62
CA SER A 5 -5.04 -8.89 -24.89
C SER A 5 -5.82 -8.73 -23.59
N LEU A 6 -5.56 -7.67 -22.83
CA LEU A 6 -6.34 -7.36 -21.63
C LEU A 6 -7.81 -7.06 -21.98
N ALA A 7 -8.05 -6.28 -23.02
CA ALA A 7 -9.42 -6.01 -23.47
C ALA A 7 -10.17 -7.29 -23.88
N LEU A 8 -9.47 -8.29 -24.46
CA LEU A 8 -10.04 -9.60 -24.77
C LEU A 8 -10.37 -10.41 -23.51
N ALA A 9 -9.58 -10.32 -22.45
CA ALA A 9 -9.91 -10.97 -21.17
C ALA A 9 -11.21 -10.40 -20.58
N TYR A 10 -11.33 -9.07 -20.50
CA TYR A 10 -12.58 -8.42 -20.08
C TYR A 10 -13.76 -8.74 -21.01
N THR A 11 -13.52 -8.89 -22.32
CA THR A 11 -14.57 -9.29 -23.27
C THR A 11 -15.02 -10.73 -23.02
N THR A 12 -14.10 -11.63 -22.67
CA THR A 12 -14.40 -13.03 -22.38
C THR A 12 -15.28 -13.12 -21.13
N GLU A 13 -14.85 -12.47 -20.04
CA GLU A 13 -15.59 -12.31 -18.80
C GLU A 13 -17.00 -11.75 -19.04
N PHE A 14 -17.10 -10.62 -19.74
CA PHE A 14 -18.37 -9.96 -20.03
C PHE A 14 -19.33 -10.87 -20.83
N ASN A 15 -18.80 -11.60 -21.82
CA ASN A 15 -19.62 -12.47 -22.65
C ASN A 15 -20.14 -13.69 -21.88
N GLU A 16 -19.40 -14.18 -20.88
CA GLU A 16 -19.87 -15.23 -19.96
C GLU A 16 -21.04 -14.71 -19.10
N MET A 17 -20.89 -13.52 -18.51
CA MET A 17 -21.94 -12.85 -17.73
C MET A 17 -23.24 -12.69 -18.52
N TRP A 18 -23.15 -12.20 -19.75
CA TRP A 18 -24.33 -11.93 -20.57
C TRP A 18 -24.71 -13.09 -21.49
N GLY A 19 -24.00 -14.22 -21.42
CA GLY A 19 -24.27 -15.45 -22.19
C GLY A 19 -24.19 -15.28 -23.71
N SER A 20 -23.55 -14.22 -24.21
CA SER A 20 -23.63 -13.76 -25.60
C SER A 20 -22.40 -12.97 -26.01
N ILE A 21 -21.99 -13.12 -27.28
CA ILE A 21 -20.93 -12.32 -27.93
C ILE A 21 -21.48 -11.12 -28.71
N GLY A 22 -22.80 -10.95 -28.73
CA GLY A 22 -23.51 -9.93 -29.49
C GLY A 22 -24.09 -8.84 -28.61
N ALA A 23 -24.74 -7.85 -29.23
CA ALA A 23 -25.30 -6.69 -28.52
C ALA A 23 -26.48 -6.99 -27.57
N ASN A 24 -27.05 -8.20 -27.62
CA ASN A 24 -28.16 -8.61 -26.78
C ASN A 24 -27.74 -9.77 -25.87
N PRO A 25 -28.14 -9.75 -24.58
CA PRO A 25 -27.85 -10.84 -23.66
C PRO A 25 -28.66 -12.10 -23.99
N ASN A 26 -28.14 -13.25 -23.59
CA ASN A 26 -28.85 -14.53 -23.63
C ASN A 26 -28.95 -15.10 -22.21
N PHE A 27 -30.08 -14.81 -21.56
CA PHE A 27 -30.34 -15.20 -20.18
C PHE A 27 -30.31 -16.72 -19.92
N ALA A 28 -30.47 -17.56 -20.95
CA ALA A 28 -30.37 -19.02 -20.77
C ALA A 28 -28.92 -19.50 -20.59
N ASN A 29 -27.94 -18.68 -21.00
CA ASN A 29 -26.51 -18.98 -20.96
C ASN A 29 -25.72 -18.06 -20.02
N SER A 30 -26.36 -17.03 -19.44
CA SER A 30 -25.73 -16.08 -18.53
C SER A 30 -25.27 -16.74 -17.24
N LEU A 31 -24.03 -16.46 -16.82
CA LEU A 31 -23.44 -16.93 -15.58
C LEU A 31 -22.88 -15.74 -14.80
N PHE A 32 -23.32 -15.53 -13.56
CA PHE A 32 -22.86 -14.42 -12.70
C PHE A 32 -22.34 -14.96 -11.38
N GLY A 33 -21.46 -14.20 -10.74
CA GLY A 33 -20.88 -14.57 -9.46
C GLY A 33 -20.29 -15.99 -9.51
N PRO A 34 -20.64 -16.88 -8.56
CA PRO A 34 -20.02 -18.20 -8.44
C PRO A 34 -20.40 -19.20 -9.54
N ASP A 35 -21.36 -18.86 -10.40
CA ASP A 35 -21.75 -19.71 -11.53
C ASP A 35 -20.78 -19.57 -12.73
N LYS A 36 -19.93 -18.54 -12.76
CA LYS A 36 -18.90 -18.35 -13.77
C LYS A 36 -17.79 -19.40 -13.69
N THR A 37 -16.85 -19.34 -14.62
CA THR A 37 -15.62 -20.13 -14.60
C THR A 37 -14.38 -19.25 -14.80
N ASP A 38 -13.27 -19.61 -14.16
CA ASP A 38 -11.98 -19.00 -14.50
C ASP A 38 -11.57 -19.47 -15.91
N ASN A 39 -11.80 -18.57 -16.89
CA ASN A 39 -11.61 -18.83 -18.31
C ASN A 39 -10.78 -17.75 -19.01
N THR A 40 -10.18 -16.84 -18.24
CA THR A 40 -9.41 -15.72 -18.77
C THR A 40 -7.91 -15.94 -18.63
N VAL A 41 -7.11 -15.10 -19.28
CA VAL A 41 -5.66 -15.06 -19.06
C VAL A 41 -5.40 -14.04 -17.96
N HIS A 42 -4.58 -14.39 -16.96
CA HIS A 42 -4.28 -13.46 -15.88
C HIS A 42 -3.08 -12.57 -16.15
N SER A 43 -2.01 -13.04 -16.80
CA SER A 43 -0.76 -12.26 -16.93
C SER A 43 -0.59 -11.60 -18.31
N PHE A 44 -0.17 -10.33 -18.29
CA PHE A 44 0.02 -9.49 -19.46
C PHE A 44 1.32 -8.69 -19.37
N THR A 45 1.89 -8.35 -20.53
CA THR A 45 2.95 -7.33 -20.62
C THR A 45 2.41 -6.12 -21.37
N ILE A 46 2.37 -4.96 -20.70
CA ILE A 46 1.76 -3.74 -21.22
C ILE A 46 2.76 -2.61 -21.09
N GLY A 47 3.23 -2.05 -22.21
CA GLY A 47 4.21 -0.97 -22.18
C GLY A 47 5.55 -1.32 -21.54
N GLY A 48 5.85 -2.62 -21.37
CA GLY A 48 7.04 -3.11 -20.66
C GLY A 48 6.79 -3.49 -19.20
N SER A 49 5.63 -3.13 -18.64
CA SER A 49 5.22 -3.46 -17.27
C SER A 49 4.52 -4.82 -17.23
N SER A 50 4.71 -5.58 -16.14
CA SER A 50 3.92 -6.78 -15.85
C SER A 50 2.59 -6.35 -15.25
N VAL A 51 1.49 -6.85 -15.82
CA VAL A 51 0.13 -6.57 -15.34
C VAL A 51 -0.61 -7.88 -15.21
N GLU A 52 -1.32 -8.06 -14.11
CA GLU A 52 -2.20 -9.20 -13.87
C GLU A 52 -3.65 -8.74 -13.75
N SER A 53 -4.59 -9.61 -14.12
CA SER A 53 -6.03 -9.36 -14.07
C SER A 53 -6.78 -10.57 -13.50
N TYR A 54 -7.63 -10.33 -12.52
CA TYR A 54 -8.42 -11.35 -11.84
C TYR A 54 -9.88 -10.90 -11.72
N PHE A 55 -10.80 -11.85 -11.89
CA PHE A 55 -12.24 -11.66 -11.77
C PHE A 55 -12.81 -12.55 -10.66
N SER A 56 -13.31 -11.92 -9.60
CA SER A 56 -14.01 -12.67 -8.55
C SER A 56 -15.41 -13.08 -9.03
N PRO A 57 -16.00 -14.14 -8.47
CA PRO A 57 -15.47 -14.99 -7.40
C PRO A 57 -14.67 -16.22 -7.87
N THR A 58 -14.40 -16.33 -9.16
CA THR A 58 -13.84 -17.57 -9.75
C THR A 58 -12.33 -17.66 -9.71
N ASP A 59 -11.65 -16.52 -9.62
CA ASP A 59 -10.21 -16.43 -9.89
C ASP A 59 -9.35 -16.44 -8.60
N ASN A 60 -9.96 -16.74 -7.45
CA ASN A 60 -9.29 -16.78 -6.14
C ASN A 60 -8.54 -15.48 -5.81
N THR A 61 -9.16 -14.33 -6.12
CA THR A 61 -8.55 -12.99 -6.17
C THR A 61 -7.90 -12.61 -4.84
N THR A 62 -8.56 -12.91 -3.72
CA THR A 62 -8.07 -12.60 -2.37
C THR A 62 -6.70 -13.24 -2.11
N ALA A 63 -6.47 -14.47 -2.57
CA ALA A 63 -5.18 -15.13 -2.41
C ALA A 63 -4.06 -14.39 -3.18
N GLN A 64 -4.36 -13.91 -4.39
CA GLN A 64 -3.41 -13.14 -5.20
C GLN A 64 -3.04 -11.82 -4.51
N ILE A 65 -4.04 -11.13 -3.95
CA ILE A 65 -3.81 -9.89 -3.18
C ILE A 65 -2.96 -10.18 -1.92
N VAL A 66 -3.22 -11.29 -1.21
CA VAL A 66 -2.43 -11.72 -0.04
C VAL A 66 -0.98 -11.98 -0.43
N ASP A 67 -0.73 -12.67 -1.55
CA ASP A 67 0.62 -12.95 -2.03
C ASP A 67 1.40 -11.66 -2.34
N GLU A 68 0.76 -10.68 -2.97
CA GLU A 68 1.36 -9.37 -3.22
C GLU A 68 1.68 -8.60 -1.93
N ILE A 69 0.75 -8.56 -0.97
CA ILE A 69 1.00 -7.94 0.36
C ILE A 69 2.16 -8.64 1.07
N ASN A 70 2.28 -9.96 0.93
CA ASN A 70 3.37 -10.73 1.51
C ASN A 70 4.72 -10.49 0.83
N SER A 71 4.73 -10.03 -0.43
CA SER A 71 5.94 -9.68 -1.16
C SER A 71 6.54 -8.32 -0.79
N ALA A 72 5.79 -7.45 -0.10
CA ALA A 72 6.24 -6.10 0.24
C ALA A 72 7.52 -6.08 1.10
N ASP A 73 8.52 -5.31 0.67
CA ASP A 73 9.81 -5.18 1.34
C ASP A 73 9.86 -4.00 2.32
N PHE A 74 9.27 -2.84 1.98
CA PHE A 74 9.50 -1.58 2.70
C PHE A 74 8.23 -0.84 3.11
N THR A 75 7.28 -0.66 2.18
CA THR A 75 6.09 0.17 2.42
C THR A 75 4.84 -0.44 1.84
N LEU A 76 3.72 -0.27 2.55
CA LEU A 76 2.40 -0.71 2.14
C LEU A 76 1.38 0.40 2.44
N ASP A 77 0.79 0.97 1.40
CA ASP A 77 -0.22 2.02 1.50
C ASP A 77 -1.55 1.51 0.96
N ILE A 78 -2.61 1.54 1.77
CA ILE A 78 -3.91 0.94 1.45
C ILE A 78 -4.99 1.99 1.53
N ALA A 79 -5.79 2.15 0.48
CA ALA A 79 -7.00 2.94 0.47
C ALA A 79 -8.19 2.05 0.12
N MET A 80 -9.07 1.83 1.10
CA MET A 80 -10.14 0.85 0.96
C MET A 80 -11.47 1.39 1.46
N PHE A 81 -12.50 1.26 0.63
CA PHE A 81 -13.84 1.67 1.00
C PHE A 81 -14.42 0.77 2.10
N THR A 82 -14.43 -0.55 1.90
CA THR A 82 -14.84 -1.52 2.93
C THR A 82 -13.79 -2.63 3.05
N PHE A 83 -13.31 -2.86 4.27
CA PHE A 83 -12.28 -3.86 4.58
C PHE A 83 -12.74 -4.69 5.78
N ILE A 84 -13.11 -5.95 5.54
CA ILE A 84 -13.63 -6.91 6.54
C ILE A 84 -13.08 -8.34 6.36
N ASN A 85 -12.30 -8.60 5.31
CA ASN A 85 -11.73 -9.93 5.06
C ASN A 85 -10.53 -10.15 6.00
N ASN A 86 -10.63 -11.16 6.85
CA ASN A 86 -9.62 -11.44 7.88
C ASN A 86 -8.28 -11.89 7.27
N ASP A 87 -8.27 -12.64 6.16
CA ASP A 87 -7.02 -13.13 5.57
C ASP A 87 -6.16 -11.96 5.06
N LEU A 88 -6.81 -10.96 4.45
CA LEU A 88 -6.17 -9.70 4.07
C LEU A 88 -5.76 -8.87 5.29
N GLY A 89 -6.59 -8.81 6.32
CA GLY A 89 -6.24 -8.15 7.60
C GLY A 89 -4.98 -8.75 8.23
N ASP A 90 -4.92 -10.09 8.31
CA ASP A 90 -3.80 -10.86 8.83
C ASP A 90 -2.54 -10.67 7.97
N ALA A 91 -2.66 -10.64 6.64
CA ALA A 91 -1.53 -10.37 5.74
C ALA A 91 -0.94 -8.97 5.96
N VAL A 92 -1.78 -7.95 6.15
CA VAL A 92 -1.35 -6.57 6.44
C VAL A 92 -0.65 -6.49 7.79
N ILE A 93 -1.19 -7.15 8.83
CA ILE A 93 -0.55 -7.24 10.15
C ILE A 93 0.79 -7.98 10.06
N ALA A 94 0.85 -9.06 9.28
CA ALA A 94 2.08 -9.81 9.05
C ALA A 94 3.14 -8.93 8.36
N ALA A 95 2.78 -8.15 7.33
CA ALA A 95 3.69 -7.20 6.70
C ALA A 95 4.27 -6.20 7.70
N LYS A 96 3.42 -5.58 8.53
CA LYS A 96 3.88 -4.70 9.61
C LYS A 96 4.83 -5.40 10.57
N ASN A 97 4.55 -6.65 10.94
CA ASN A 97 5.41 -7.43 11.84
C ASN A 97 6.76 -7.83 11.21
N ARG A 98 6.85 -7.87 9.87
CA ARG A 98 8.13 -8.01 9.14
C ARG A 98 8.95 -6.71 9.10
N GLY A 99 8.37 -5.58 9.53
CA GLY A 99 9.01 -4.26 9.51
C GLY A 99 8.60 -3.38 8.35
N VAL A 100 7.62 -3.79 7.53
CA VAL A 100 7.03 -2.95 6.48
C VAL A 100 6.29 -1.78 7.13
N LEU A 101 6.49 -0.58 6.62
CA LEU A 101 5.75 0.61 7.06
C LEU A 101 4.36 0.61 6.41
N VAL A 102 3.32 0.47 7.23
CA VAL A 102 1.93 0.33 6.75
C VAL A 102 1.10 1.58 7.08
N ARG A 103 0.39 2.11 6.09
CA ARG A 103 -0.63 3.16 6.24
C ARG A 103 -1.95 2.70 5.60
N CYS A 104 -3.07 2.91 6.30
CA CYS A 104 -4.38 2.52 5.78
C CYS A 104 -5.41 3.65 5.88
N ILE A 105 -6.08 3.97 4.79
CA ILE A 105 -7.31 4.77 4.77
C ILE A 105 -8.48 3.80 4.63
N ILE A 106 -9.38 3.76 5.63
CA ILE A 106 -10.58 2.93 5.59
C ILE A 106 -11.81 3.80 5.74
N GLU A 107 -12.71 3.74 4.75
CA GLU A 107 -13.92 4.58 4.78
C GLU A 107 -14.99 4.01 5.71
N ASN A 108 -15.44 2.77 5.45
CA ASN A 108 -16.56 2.16 6.14
C ASN A 108 -16.15 1.46 7.43
N THR A 109 -15.69 2.23 8.42
CA THR A 109 -15.18 1.71 9.70
C THR A 109 -16.27 1.17 10.62
N SER A 110 -17.54 1.56 10.40
CA SER A 110 -18.69 1.14 11.19
C SER A 110 -19.32 -0.17 10.72
N TYR A 111 -18.87 -0.73 9.59
CA TYR A 111 -19.37 -2.01 9.12
C TYR A 111 -19.01 -3.13 10.11
N LEU A 112 -19.93 -4.06 10.34
CA LEU A 112 -19.71 -5.17 11.26
C LEU A 112 -18.56 -6.05 10.76
N GLY A 113 -17.52 -6.20 11.57
CA GLY A 113 -16.31 -6.93 11.19
C GLY A 113 -15.27 -6.06 10.43
N SER A 114 -15.41 -4.74 10.44
CA SER A 114 -14.35 -3.86 9.90
C SER A 114 -13.00 -4.12 10.55
N GLU A 115 -11.98 -4.26 9.69
CA GLU A 115 -10.58 -4.42 10.08
C GLU A 115 -9.99 -3.16 10.74
N TYR A 116 -10.69 -2.02 10.70
CA TYR A 116 -10.20 -0.74 11.22
C TYR A 116 -9.65 -0.85 12.66
N ASN A 117 -10.45 -1.38 13.59
CA ASN A 117 -10.03 -1.50 14.99
C ASN A 117 -8.96 -2.57 15.20
N GLY A 118 -8.98 -3.64 14.40
CA GLY A 118 -7.96 -4.70 14.44
C GLY A 118 -6.59 -4.18 14.05
N LEU A 119 -6.52 -3.48 12.92
CA LEU A 119 -5.30 -2.85 12.41
C LEU A 119 -4.76 -1.76 13.36
N VAL A 120 -5.64 -0.89 13.88
CA VAL A 120 -5.25 0.11 14.90
C VAL A 120 -4.67 -0.58 16.15
N SER A 121 -5.31 -1.64 16.63
CA SER A 121 -4.85 -2.41 17.80
C SER A 121 -3.51 -3.12 17.54
N ALA A 122 -3.22 -3.48 16.30
CA ALA A 122 -1.93 -4.02 15.87
C ALA A 122 -0.81 -2.97 15.75
N GLY A 123 -1.14 -1.68 15.97
CA GLY A 123 -0.22 -0.55 15.90
C GLY A 123 0.02 -0.05 14.48
N ILE A 124 -0.89 -0.31 13.55
CA ILE A 124 -0.87 0.26 12.19
C ILE A 124 -1.51 1.64 12.22
N ASN A 125 -0.96 2.57 11.43
CA ASN A 125 -1.55 3.89 11.28
C ASN A 125 -2.76 3.78 10.33
N VAL A 126 -3.96 3.99 10.88
CA VAL A 126 -5.21 3.92 10.13
C VAL A 126 -5.98 5.21 10.32
N VAL A 127 -6.43 5.80 9.22
CA VAL A 127 -7.32 6.98 9.22
C VAL A 127 -8.62 6.67 8.49
N SER A 128 -9.62 7.53 8.67
CA SER A 128 -10.92 7.38 8.04
C SER A 128 -11.45 8.72 7.56
N HIS A 129 -12.10 8.72 6.39
CA HIS A 129 -12.80 9.87 5.85
C HIS A 129 -14.27 9.96 6.35
N GLN A 130 -14.76 9.00 7.14
CA GLN A 130 -16.16 8.93 7.60
C GLN A 130 -16.71 10.21 8.26
N SER A 131 -15.85 11.07 8.81
CA SER A 131 -16.26 12.34 9.44
C SER A 131 -16.38 13.53 8.49
N LEU A 132 -16.07 13.33 7.20
CA LEU A 132 -16.08 14.35 6.15
C LEU A 132 -17.24 14.10 5.16
N PRO A 133 -17.67 15.13 4.41
CA PRO A 133 -18.75 14.99 3.43
C PRO A 133 -18.36 14.13 2.22
N TYR A 134 -19.37 13.48 1.61
CA TYR A 134 -19.24 12.54 0.47
C TYR A 134 -18.56 11.23 0.88
N ASP A 135 -18.35 10.33 -0.09
CA ASP A 135 -17.75 9.02 0.17
C ASP A 135 -16.36 8.94 -0.45
N PHE A 136 -15.38 8.47 0.33
CA PHE A 136 -14.06 8.09 -0.17
C PHE A 136 -14.12 6.65 -0.73
N HIS A 137 -14.53 6.51 -1.99
CA HIS A 137 -14.88 5.20 -2.59
C HIS A 137 -13.73 4.42 -3.24
N HIS A 138 -12.47 4.70 -2.86
CA HIS A 138 -11.30 4.03 -3.43
C HIS A 138 -11.17 2.56 -3.00
N LYS A 139 -10.59 1.73 -3.88
CA LYS A 139 -10.09 0.38 -3.56
C LYS A 139 -8.74 0.19 -4.25
N TYR A 140 -7.65 0.45 -3.54
CA TYR A 140 -6.31 0.18 -4.03
C TYR A 140 -5.32 -0.09 -2.90
N CYS A 141 -4.23 -0.78 -3.24
CA CYS A 141 -3.07 -0.99 -2.40
C CYS A 141 -1.80 -0.69 -3.21
N ILE A 142 -0.83 -0.05 -2.57
CA ILE A 142 0.43 0.36 -3.19
C ILE A 142 1.57 -0.25 -2.38
N ILE A 143 2.48 -0.93 -3.06
CA ILE A 143 3.63 -1.60 -2.49
C ILE A 143 4.88 -0.89 -3.00
N ASP A 144 5.77 -0.53 -2.07
CA ASP A 144 7.13 -0.04 -2.35
C ASP A 144 7.29 1.09 -3.40
N ALA A 145 6.32 1.99 -3.51
CA ALA A 145 6.26 3.03 -4.55
C ALA A 145 7.54 3.87 -4.73
N ASN A 146 8.37 4.00 -3.70
CA ASN A 146 9.59 4.81 -3.73
C ASN A 146 10.90 3.99 -3.73
N THR A 147 10.82 2.70 -4.05
CA THR A 147 11.97 1.78 -3.97
C THR A 147 12.17 1.03 -5.28
N SER A 148 12.93 1.63 -6.21
CA SER A 148 13.25 1.02 -7.51
C SER A 148 14.08 -0.27 -7.43
N SER A 149 14.62 -0.61 -6.26
CA SER A 149 15.36 -1.85 -6.03
C SER A 149 14.50 -3.02 -5.53
N SER A 150 13.21 -2.82 -5.25
CA SER A 150 12.24 -3.88 -4.96
C SER A 150 11.28 -4.08 -6.15
N ASN A 151 10.04 -4.51 -5.89
CA ASN A 151 8.99 -4.68 -6.88
C ASN A 151 7.81 -3.71 -6.64
N PRO A 152 7.93 -2.41 -7.02
CA PRO A 152 6.86 -1.45 -6.86
C PRO A 152 5.58 -1.90 -7.58
N THR A 153 4.48 -1.99 -6.84
CA THR A 153 3.24 -2.61 -7.32
C THR A 153 2.02 -1.80 -6.91
N VAL A 154 1.00 -1.76 -7.77
CA VAL A 154 -0.33 -1.24 -7.46
C VAL A 154 -1.36 -2.33 -7.69
N ILE A 155 -2.15 -2.61 -6.67
CA ILE A 155 -3.37 -3.41 -6.76
C ILE A 155 -4.54 -2.46 -6.80
N THR A 156 -5.43 -2.56 -7.79
CA THR A 156 -6.58 -1.65 -7.95
C THR A 156 -7.73 -2.35 -8.66
N GLY A 157 -8.96 -1.90 -8.44
CA GLY A 157 -10.12 -2.52 -9.08
C GLY A 157 -11.43 -2.11 -8.44
N SER A 158 -12.45 -2.95 -8.60
CA SER A 158 -13.75 -2.78 -7.95
C SER A 158 -13.84 -3.50 -6.60
N HIS A 159 -12.96 -4.48 -6.37
CA HIS A 159 -12.95 -5.39 -5.22
C HIS A 159 -12.76 -4.65 -3.89
N ASN A 160 -13.85 -4.50 -3.13
CA ASN A 160 -13.72 -4.20 -1.71
C ASN A 160 -13.08 -5.40 -1.01
N TRP A 161 -12.27 -5.21 0.02
CA TRP A 161 -11.65 -6.33 0.74
C TRP A 161 -12.63 -6.99 1.70
N THR A 162 -13.64 -7.65 1.14
CA THR A 162 -14.75 -8.34 1.83
C THR A 162 -14.89 -9.77 1.33
N ASN A 163 -15.45 -10.65 2.15
CA ASN A 163 -15.72 -12.04 1.74
C ASN A 163 -16.73 -12.10 0.58
N SER A 164 -17.74 -11.21 0.55
CA SER A 164 -18.70 -11.18 -0.55
C SER A 164 -18.07 -10.78 -1.89
N ALA A 165 -17.03 -9.95 -1.88
CA ALA A 165 -16.29 -9.61 -3.09
C ALA A 165 -15.49 -10.82 -3.61
N GLU A 166 -15.04 -11.70 -2.73
CA GLU A 166 -14.36 -12.94 -3.09
C GLU A 166 -15.32 -14.06 -3.50
N ASP A 167 -16.48 -14.19 -2.84
CA ASP A 167 -17.32 -15.40 -2.93
C ASP A 167 -18.62 -15.19 -3.75
N GLU A 168 -19.06 -13.95 -3.94
CA GLU A 168 -20.42 -13.65 -4.46
C GLU A 168 -20.44 -12.64 -5.61
N TYR A 169 -19.69 -11.54 -5.53
CA TYR A 169 -19.81 -10.42 -6.47
C TYR A 169 -18.84 -10.53 -7.65
N ASP A 170 -19.33 -10.13 -8.83
CA ASP A 170 -18.52 -9.97 -10.02
C ASP A 170 -17.62 -8.74 -9.87
N GLU A 171 -16.38 -8.97 -9.45
CA GLU A 171 -15.37 -7.94 -9.24
C GLU A 171 -14.25 -8.06 -10.27
N ASN A 172 -13.57 -6.95 -10.56
CA ASN A 172 -12.32 -6.96 -11.31
C ASN A 172 -11.18 -6.40 -10.46
N THR A 173 -10.01 -7.00 -10.57
CA THR A 173 -8.79 -6.58 -9.89
C THR A 173 -7.62 -6.62 -10.87
N LEU A 174 -6.84 -5.54 -10.89
CA LEU A 174 -5.57 -5.44 -11.61
C LEU A 174 -4.41 -5.35 -10.62
N ILE A 175 -3.35 -6.10 -10.89
CA ILE A 175 -2.06 -6.00 -10.18
C ILE A 175 -1.04 -5.48 -11.19
N VAL A 176 -0.48 -4.30 -10.95
CA VAL A 176 0.39 -3.59 -11.89
C VAL A 176 1.76 -3.41 -11.27
N HIS A 177 2.76 -4.13 -11.79
CA HIS A 177 4.15 -4.03 -11.36
C HIS A 177 4.85 -2.95 -12.20
N ASP A 178 4.84 -1.72 -11.69
CA ASP A 178 5.43 -0.57 -12.36
C ASP A 178 5.75 0.55 -11.36
N LEU A 179 7.02 0.96 -11.32
CA LEU A 179 7.49 2.05 -10.46
C LEU A 179 6.76 3.36 -10.72
N THR A 180 6.54 3.74 -11.97
CA THR A 180 5.95 5.03 -12.32
C THR A 180 4.48 5.07 -11.93
N ILE A 181 3.75 3.98 -12.16
CA ILE A 181 2.33 3.90 -11.77
C ILE A 181 2.19 3.85 -10.25
N ALA A 182 3.04 3.09 -9.54
CA ALA A 182 3.05 3.08 -8.09
C ALA A 182 3.30 4.47 -7.50
N GLN A 183 4.21 5.25 -8.08
CA GLN A 183 4.46 6.63 -7.66
C GLN A 183 3.25 7.54 -7.88
N GLN A 184 2.56 7.44 -9.03
CA GLN A 184 1.37 8.26 -9.29
C GLN A 184 0.25 7.98 -8.29
N TYR A 185 0.00 6.70 -7.98
CA TYR A 185 -0.95 6.33 -6.94
C TYR A 185 -0.51 6.83 -5.56
N TRP A 186 0.78 6.73 -5.26
CA TRP A 186 1.34 7.17 -3.98
C TRP A 186 1.25 8.68 -3.77
N GLU A 187 1.42 9.50 -4.82
CA GLU A 187 1.24 10.95 -4.77
C GLU A 187 -0.21 11.31 -4.39
N GLU A 188 -1.19 10.66 -5.03
CA GLU A 188 -2.62 10.83 -4.72
C GLU A 188 -2.94 10.38 -3.30
N PHE A 189 -2.51 9.17 -2.94
CA PHE A 189 -2.69 8.61 -1.60
C PHE A 189 -2.13 9.54 -0.53
N SER A 190 -0.93 10.08 -0.75
CA SER A 190 -0.26 10.96 0.22
C SER A 190 -1.03 12.26 0.43
N GLN A 191 -1.71 12.77 -0.60
CA GLN A 191 -2.59 13.92 -0.47
C GLN A 191 -3.84 13.58 0.38
N ARG A 192 -4.54 12.48 0.07
CA ARG A 192 -5.71 12.02 0.83
C ARG A 192 -5.38 11.72 2.28
N TRP A 193 -4.24 11.07 2.50
CA TRP A 193 -3.71 10.74 3.81
C TRP A 193 -3.60 11.98 4.70
N GLN A 194 -3.00 13.06 4.18
CA GLN A 194 -2.88 14.33 4.91
C GLN A 194 -4.24 14.97 5.16
N GLU A 195 -5.15 14.96 4.19
CA GLU A 195 -6.51 15.50 4.33
C GLU A 195 -7.29 14.82 5.46
N PHE A 196 -7.03 13.53 5.71
CA PHE A 196 -7.72 12.74 6.73
C PHE A 196 -6.99 12.74 8.08
N GLY A 197 -6.05 13.67 8.27
CA GLY A 197 -5.30 13.81 9.52
C GLY A 197 -4.26 12.72 9.73
N GLY A 198 -3.96 11.93 8.70
CA GLY A 198 -2.87 10.99 8.70
C GLY A 198 -1.58 11.75 8.90
N SER A 199 -0.88 11.45 10.00
CA SER A 199 0.48 11.95 10.17
C SER A 199 1.32 11.39 9.02
N SER A 200 1.87 12.27 8.20
CA SER A 200 2.83 11.88 7.17
C SER A 200 3.90 10.98 7.81
N ILE A 201 4.28 9.90 7.13
CA ILE A 201 5.66 9.42 7.26
C ILE A 201 6.46 10.56 6.64
N GLU A 202 6.79 11.56 7.46
CA GLU A 202 7.41 12.79 6.99
C GLU A 202 8.76 12.45 6.38
N THR A 203 8.79 12.38 5.05
CA THR A 203 9.91 13.02 4.37
C THR A 203 9.85 14.47 4.80
N ILE A 204 10.88 14.92 5.51
CA ILE A 204 11.01 16.22 6.17
C ILE A 204 10.56 17.37 5.24
N GLU A 205 9.31 17.82 5.36
CA GLU A 205 8.86 19.16 4.97
C GLU A 205 7.74 19.57 5.95
N GLY A 206 8.13 19.93 7.17
CA GLY A 206 7.21 20.36 8.21
C GLY A 206 7.77 20.22 9.62
N SER A 207 8.48 19.11 9.89
CA SER A 207 9.30 18.99 11.10
C SER A 207 10.36 20.09 11.12
N ASN A 208 10.63 20.67 12.29
CA ASN A 208 11.84 21.49 12.45
C ASN A 208 13.11 20.63 12.36
N LEU A 209 12.99 19.30 12.27
CA LEU A 209 14.09 18.37 12.10
C LEU A 209 14.76 18.55 10.74
N SER A 210 16.08 18.49 10.73
CA SER A 210 16.89 18.51 9.52
C SER A 210 17.97 17.45 9.63
N VAL A 211 18.19 16.70 8.55
CA VAL A 211 19.26 15.70 8.47
C VAL A 211 20.20 16.10 7.36
N PHE A 212 21.45 16.43 7.71
CA PHE A 212 22.42 16.97 6.76
C PHE A 212 23.87 16.57 7.11
N PRO A 213 24.77 16.51 6.11
CA PRO A 213 24.45 16.47 4.69
C PRO A 213 23.69 15.18 4.33
N ASN A 214 22.78 15.25 3.37
CA ASN A 214 22.11 14.07 2.80
C ASN A 214 21.95 14.29 1.28
N PRO A 215 22.70 13.58 0.41
CA PRO A 215 23.66 12.53 0.74
C PRO A 215 24.88 13.00 1.55
N SER A 216 25.49 12.12 2.34
CA SER A 216 26.70 12.36 3.15
C SER A 216 27.88 11.53 2.69
N ASN A 217 29.12 11.95 2.99
CA ASN A 217 30.34 11.16 2.79
C ASN A 217 30.83 10.47 4.08
N GLY A 218 29.89 10.06 4.94
CA GLY A 218 30.16 9.27 6.15
C GLY A 218 29.58 9.84 7.44
N SER A 219 29.45 11.16 7.56
CA SER A 219 28.94 11.82 8.77
C SER A 219 27.62 12.52 8.51
N ILE A 220 26.59 12.22 9.29
CA ILE A 220 25.28 12.86 9.20
C ILE A 220 24.94 13.52 10.52
N THR A 221 24.33 14.69 10.47
CA THR A 221 23.87 15.44 11.64
C THR A 221 22.37 15.58 11.56
N ILE A 222 21.71 15.24 12.65
CA ILE A 222 20.28 15.44 12.88
C ILE A 222 20.15 16.64 13.79
N GLN A 223 19.38 17.63 13.39
CA GLN A 223 19.10 18.82 14.19
C GLN A 223 17.60 19.04 14.34
N SER A 224 17.10 19.13 15.57
CA SER A 224 15.74 19.52 15.92
C SER A 224 15.75 20.81 16.76
N PRO A 225 15.50 21.99 16.18
CA PRO A 225 15.58 23.27 16.88
C PRO A 225 14.36 23.58 17.76
N LYS A 226 13.28 22.79 17.73
CA LYS A 226 12.06 23.02 18.53
C LYS A 226 11.60 21.82 19.36
N GLU A 227 12.32 20.71 19.30
CA GLU A 227 11.98 19.46 19.96
C GLU A 227 13.25 18.82 20.49
N ASN A 228 13.14 18.19 21.63
CA ASN A 228 14.25 17.40 22.16
C ASN A 228 14.23 16.05 21.49
N ILE A 229 15.34 15.64 20.89
CA ILE A 229 15.49 14.27 20.43
C ILE A 229 15.71 13.43 21.69
N GLU A 230 14.92 12.38 21.89
CA GLU A 230 15.07 11.44 23.01
C GLU A 230 15.89 10.22 22.60
N GLU A 231 15.65 9.75 21.37
CA GLU A 231 16.27 8.55 20.82
C GLU A 231 16.37 8.64 19.30
N ILE A 232 17.46 8.13 18.74
CA ILE A 232 17.60 7.89 17.31
C ILE A 232 18.08 6.46 17.10
N GLU A 233 17.35 5.72 16.28
CA GLU A 233 17.70 4.39 15.81
C GLU A 233 18.02 4.43 14.31
N VAL A 234 19.12 3.82 13.93
CA VAL A 234 19.61 3.72 12.55
C VAL A 234 19.40 2.30 12.07
N TYR A 235 18.62 2.13 11.02
CA TYR A 235 18.38 0.85 10.37
C TYR A 235 19.03 0.83 9.00
N ASN A 236 19.61 -0.31 8.61
CA ASN A 236 20.01 -0.51 7.21
C ASN A 236 18.80 -0.85 6.34
N GLN A 237 19.02 -0.99 5.02
CA GLN A 237 17.98 -1.41 4.07
C GLN A 237 17.31 -2.76 4.40
N ALA A 238 17.94 -3.62 5.19
CA ALA A 238 17.37 -4.90 5.60
C ALA A 238 16.58 -4.80 6.94
N GLY A 239 16.29 -3.59 7.42
CA GLY A 239 15.61 -3.37 8.70
C GLY A 239 16.45 -3.75 9.94
N LYS A 240 17.73 -4.08 9.77
CA LYS A 240 18.62 -4.39 10.89
C LYS A 240 19.05 -3.11 11.58
N LEU A 241 18.84 -3.04 12.89
CA LEU A 241 19.37 -1.99 13.73
C LEU A 241 20.91 -1.97 13.67
N ILE A 242 21.46 -0.86 13.19
CA ILE A 242 22.90 -0.60 13.07
C ILE A 242 23.42 0.16 14.28
N SER A 243 22.64 1.14 14.75
CA SER A 243 23.03 2.00 15.88
C SER A 243 21.79 2.55 16.57
N SER A 244 21.88 2.81 17.87
CA SER A 244 20.87 3.53 18.65
C SER A 244 21.58 4.49 19.60
N ILE A 245 21.10 5.73 19.65
CA ILE A 245 21.58 6.75 20.58
C ILE A 245 20.37 7.26 21.37
N LYS A 246 20.48 7.25 22.70
CA LYS A 246 19.51 7.83 23.62
C LYS A 246 20.14 9.03 24.31
N GLU A 247 19.81 10.21 23.84
CA GLU A 247 20.39 11.45 24.36
C GLU A 247 19.40 12.57 24.18
N ASN A 248 19.12 13.31 25.26
CA ASN A 248 18.25 14.47 25.24
C ASN A 248 18.99 15.69 24.66
N SER A 249 19.07 15.74 23.33
CA SER A 249 19.81 16.76 22.58
C SER A 249 19.00 17.26 21.38
N CYS A 250 19.23 18.51 21.00
CA CYS A 250 18.69 19.07 19.76
C CYS A 250 19.58 18.76 18.55
N THR A 251 20.81 18.24 18.75
CA THR A 251 21.74 17.91 17.67
C THR A 251 22.45 16.60 17.97
N ILE A 252 22.40 15.63 17.06
CA ILE A 252 23.08 14.33 17.17
C ILE A 252 23.80 14.03 15.85
N THR A 253 25.01 13.48 15.93
CA THR A 253 25.83 13.16 14.75
C THR A 253 26.14 11.66 14.72
N PHE A 254 25.96 11.03 13.55
CA PHE A 254 26.36 9.66 13.29
C PHE A 254 27.50 9.61 12.30
N ASN A 255 28.41 8.66 12.50
CA ASN A 255 29.32 8.20 11.46
C ASN A 255 28.83 6.84 10.98
N LEU A 256 28.46 6.75 9.71
CA LEU A 256 27.91 5.57 9.08
C LEU A 256 28.79 5.17 7.89
N PRO A 257 28.99 3.87 7.64
CA PRO A 257 29.59 3.40 6.38
C PRO A 257 28.74 3.81 5.16
N SER A 258 29.34 3.80 3.98
CA SER A 258 28.58 3.96 2.72
C SER A 258 27.43 2.97 2.65
N GLY A 259 26.24 3.46 2.32
CA GLY A 259 25.00 2.69 2.36
C GLY A 259 23.78 3.57 2.48
N LEU A 260 22.61 2.94 2.36
CA LEU A 260 21.33 3.59 2.61
C LEU A 260 20.78 3.17 3.96
N TYR A 261 20.24 4.15 4.69
CA TYR A 261 19.72 3.96 6.03
C TYR A 261 18.34 4.59 6.19
N ILE A 262 17.56 4.04 7.11
CA ILE A 262 16.36 4.65 7.65
C ILE A 262 16.67 5.06 9.10
N LEU A 263 16.43 6.33 9.40
CA LEU A 263 16.57 6.87 10.75
C LEU A 263 15.18 6.97 11.37
N GLN A 264 14.95 6.26 12.46
CA GLN A 264 13.80 6.50 13.33
C GLN A 264 14.24 7.46 14.44
N MET A 265 13.62 8.62 14.53
CA MET A 265 13.96 9.67 15.49
C MET A 265 12.76 9.90 16.39
N LYS A 266 12.91 9.60 17.67
CA LYS A 266 11.90 9.88 18.69
C LYS A 266 12.23 11.21 19.36
N THR A 267 11.29 12.13 19.39
CA THR A 267 11.36 13.38 20.12
C THR A 267 10.41 13.39 21.31
N ASP A 268 10.48 14.44 22.12
CA ASP A 268 9.52 14.73 23.20
C ASP A 268 8.10 15.02 22.70
N LYS A 269 7.88 15.14 21.39
CA LYS A 269 6.57 15.41 20.78
C LYS A 269 6.08 14.31 19.85
N SER A 270 6.98 13.74 19.05
CA SER A 270 6.62 12.92 17.89
C SER A 270 7.70 11.88 17.57
N THR A 271 7.40 10.95 16.67
CA THR A 271 8.41 10.05 16.09
C THR A 271 8.46 10.27 14.59
N TYR A 272 9.67 10.39 14.05
CA TYR A 272 9.95 10.74 12.66
C TYR A 272 10.78 9.64 11.99
N PHE A 273 10.63 9.48 10.68
CA PHE A 273 11.44 8.57 9.89
C PHE A 273 12.09 9.33 8.74
N GLN A 274 13.42 9.22 8.58
CA GLN A 274 14.13 9.86 7.48
C GLN A 274 15.06 8.89 6.77
N ARG A 275 14.96 8.83 5.45
CA ARG A 275 15.92 8.11 4.60
C ARG A 275 17.19 8.92 4.42
N VAL A 276 18.33 8.29 4.62
CA VAL A 276 19.66 8.91 4.46
C VAL A 276 20.56 8.06 3.58
N SER A 277 21.24 8.73 2.65
CA SER A 277 22.23 8.12 1.76
C SER A 277 23.63 8.53 2.19
N VAL A 278 24.51 7.54 2.35
CA VAL A 278 25.93 7.74 2.65
C VAL A 278 26.74 7.18 1.49
N GLN A 279 27.55 8.04 0.86
CA GLN A 279 28.41 7.75 -0.28
C GLN A 279 29.83 7.43 0.19
#